data_AF-A0A9P5P2A6-F1
#
_entry.id   AF-A0A9P5P2A6-F1
#
_cell.length_a   1.000
_cell.length_b   1.000
_cell.length_c   1.000
_cell.angle_alpha   90.00
_cell.angle_beta   90.00
_cell.angle_gamma   90.00
#
_symmetry.space_group_name_H-M   'P 1'
#
loop_
_entity.id
_entity.type
_entity.pdbx_description
1 polymer ?
#
loop_
_entity_poly.entity_id
_entity_poly.type
_entity_poly.pdbx_seq_one_letter_code
_entity_poly.pdbx_strand_id
1 'polypeptide(L)'
;LATFIGEVKAVRFEMDEAGLDVSDQEIILAITLGLPPSYATVISSFNTVAADVFTLDYVTNQLLNDEVAQLAGGMSKPTTNVEHDVKNIALATAAPAVKRTCFFCNKHGHFKDECPEQ
;
A
#
# COMPACT_ATOMS: atom_id res chain seq x y z
N LEU A 1 -4.51 3.85 -9.45
CA LEU A 1 -3.32 4.68 -9.74
C LEU A 1 -2.91 4.59 -11.20
N ALA A 2 -2.84 3.39 -11.79
CA ALA A 2 -2.50 3.21 -13.21
C ALA A 2 -3.31 4.10 -14.18
N THR A 3 -4.63 4.22 -13.98
CA THR A 3 -5.48 5.10 -14.80
C THR A 3 -5.04 6.56 -14.73
N PHE A 4 -4.81 7.09 -13.53
CA PHE A 4 -4.37 8.48 -13.31
C PHE A 4 -3.00 8.74 -13.96
N ILE A 5 -2.03 7.83 -13.80
CA ILE A 5 -0.72 7.97 -14.47
C ILE A 5 -0.90 7.98 -15.99
N GLY A 6 -1.80 7.14 -16.53
CA GLY A 6 -2.14 7.14 -17.95
C GLY A 6 -2.72 8.46 -18.43
N GLU A 7 -3.65 9.04 -17.67
CA GLU A 7 -4.24 10.36 -17.97
C GLU A 7 -3.20 11.47 -17.99
N VAL A 8 -2.31 11.54 -17.00
CA VAL A 8 -1.24 12.55 -16.96
C VAL A 8 -0.28 12.39 -18.15
N LYS A 9 0.05 11.16 -18.53
CA LYS A 9 0.89 10.89 -19.71
C LYS A 9 0.19 11.27 -21.02
N ALA A 10 -1.13 11.07 -21.12
CA ALA A 10 -1.91 11.51 -22.28
C ALA A 10 -1.92 13.05 -22.41
N VAL A 11 -2.09 13.77 -21.29
CA VAL A 11 -2.01 15.24 -21.27
C VAL A 11 -0.63 15.71 -21.71
N ARG A 12 0.46 15.07 -21.24
CA ARG A 12 1.82 15.39 -21.73
C ARG A 12 1.92 15.25 -23.24
N PHE A 13 1.39 14.16 -23.79
CA PHE A 13 1.42 13.90 -25.22
C PHE A 13 0.66 14.97 -26.01
N GLU A 14 -0.53 15.35 -25.55
CA GLU A 14 -1.31 16.43 -26.16
C GLU A 14 -0.58 17.79 -26.12
N MET A 15 0.13 18.07 -25.02
CA MET A 15 0.94 19.29 -24.89
C MET A 15 2.13 19.29 -25.86
N ASP A 16 2.81 18.16 -26.01
CA ASP A 16 3.92 17.98 -26.96
C ASP A 16 3.43 18.16 -28.42
N GLU A 17 2.27 17.59 -28.77
CA GLU A 17 1.63 17.81 -30.08
C GLU A 17 1.27 19.28 -30.34
N ALA A 18 0.95 20.03 -29.29
CA ALA A 18 0.72 21.48 -29.36
C ALA A 18 2.02 22.31 -29.41
N GLY A 19 3.19 21.67 -29.39
CA GLY A 19 4.51 22.32 -29.39
C GLY A 19 4.92 22.87 -28.01
N LEU A 20 4.29 22.40 -26.94
CA LEU A 20 4.66 22.72 -25.56
C LEU A 20 5.53 21.58 -25.02
N ASP A 21 6.83 21.84 -24.91
CA ASP A 21 7.76 20.89 -24.30
C ASP A 21 7.53 20.83 -22.78
N VAL A 22 7.10 19.67 -22.29
CA VAL A 22 6.93 19.40 -20.86
C VAL A 22 7.99 18.40 -20.42
N SER A 23 8.85 18.84 -19.51
CA SER A 23 9.97 18.05 -19.01
C SER A 23 9.50 16.89 -18.13
N ASP A 24 10.30 15.84 -18.04
CA ASP A 24 10.03 14.71 -17.14
C ASP A 24 9.87 15.15 -15.68
N GLN A 25 10.59 16.19 -15.26
CA GLN A 25 10.51 16.74 -13.90
C GLN A 25 9.13 17.34 -13.61
N GLU A 26 8.55 18.06 -14.56
CA GLU A 26 7.21 18.63 -14.42
C GLU A 26 6.14 17.53 -14.35
N ILE A 27 6.31 16.46 -15.11
CA ILE A 27 5.40 15.29 -15.05
C ILE A 27 5.54 14.55 -13.73
N ILE A 28 6.77 14.31 -13.25
CA ILE A 28 7.00 13.68 -11.94
C ILE A 28 6.38 14.54 -10.83
N LEU A 29 6.51 15.87 -10.91
CA LEU A 29 5.87 16.79 -9.99
C LEU A 29 4.35 16.67 -10.05
N ALA A 30 3.75 16.71 -11.24
CA ALA A 30 2.31 16.59 -11.43
C ALA A 30 1.76 15.27 -10.88
N ILE A 31 2.46 14.16 -11.12
CA ILE A 31 2.11 12.85 -10.55
C ILE A 31 2.19 12.93 -9.03
N THR A 32 3.34 13.29 -8.45
CA THR A 32 3.56 13.23 -6.99
C THR A 32 2.64 14.17 -6.19
N LEU A 33 2.26 15.32 -6.75
CA LEU A 33 1.27 16.23 -6.15
C LEU A 33 -0.17 15.73 -6.27
N GLY A 34 -0.49 14.95 -7.31
CA GLY A 34 -1.84 14.41 -7.54
C GLY A 34 -2.16 13.14 -6.76
N LEU A 35 -1.21 12.57 -6.02
CA LEU A 35 -1.39 11.31 -5.30
C LEU A 35 -2.12 11.48 -3.96
N PRO A 36 -2.95 10.51 -3.56
CA PRO A 36 -3.52 10.46 -2.22
C PRO A 36 -2.45 10.34 -1.12
N PRO A 37 -2.75 10.74 0.12
CA PRO A 37 -1.81 10.64 1.25
C PRO A 37 -1.30 9.22 1.55
N SER A 38 -1.99 8.17 1.10
CA SER A 38 -1.52 6.78 1.26
C SER A 38 -0.18 6.49 0.56
N TYR A 39 0.20 7.30 -0.43
CA TYR A 39 1.47 7.18 -1.14
C TYR A 39 2.61 8.00 -0.52
N ALA A 40 2.39 8.71 0.60
CA ALA A 40 3.37 9.59 1.21
C ALA A 40 4.70 8.90 1.54
N THR A 41 4.65 7.62 1.94
CA THR A 41 5.84 6.82 2.24
C THR A 41 6.71 6.59 1.00
N VAL A 42 6.09 6.22 -0.13
CA VAL A 42 6.80 6.02 -1.40
C VAL A 42 7.30 7.34 -1.98
N ILE A 43 6.53 8.42 -1.85
CA ILE A 43 6.97 9.75 -2.28
C ILE A 43 8.20 10.18 -1.46
N SER A 44 8.21 9.89 -0.16
CA SER A 44 9.35 10.20 0.70
C SER A 44 10.60 9.41 0.34
N SER A 45 10.46 8.15 -0.10
CA SER A 45 11.61 7.32 -0.51
C SER A 45 12.28 7.83 -1.79
N PHE A 46 11.59 8.59 -2.63
CA PHE A 46 12.20 9.23 -3.80
C PHE A 46 13.30 10.23 -3.44
N ASN A 47 13.23 10.86 -2.27
CA ASN A 47 14.26 11.82 -1.83
C ASN A 47 15.62 11.18 -1.55
N THR A 48 15.69 9.85 -1.43
CA THR A 48 16.95 9.13 -1.21
C THR A 48 17.57 8.59 -2.50
N VAL A 49 16.86 8.72 -3.62
CA VAL A 49 17.28 8.23 -4.93
C VAL A 49 18.22 9.26 -5.57
N ALA A 50 19.31 8.78 -6.16
CA ALA A 50 20.26 9.64 -6.85
C ALA A 50 19.65 10.24 -8.13
N ALA A 51 19.99 11.49 -8.44
CA ALA A 51 19.36 12.25 -9.53
C ALA A 51 19.64 11.67 -10.93
N ASP A 52 20.72 10.90 -11.09
CA ASP A 52 21.10 10.24 -12.34
C ASP A 52 20.18 9.08 -12.73
N VAL A 53 19.55 8.44 -11.73
CA VAL A 53 18.60 7.33 -11.94
C VAL A 53 17.15 7.73 -11.72
N PHE A 54 16.90 8.97 -11.28
CA PHE A 54 15.55 9.48 -11.00
C PHE A 54 14.82 9.90 -12.29
N THR A 55 14.21 8.93 -12.96
CA THR A 55 13.49 9.11 -14.22
C THR A 55 11.98 8.93 -14.04
N LEU A 56 11.21 9.41 -15.03
CA LEU A 56 9.75 9.23 -15.05
C LEU A 56 9.34 7.75 -15.02
N ASP A 57 10.09 6.89 -15.70
CA ASP A 57 9.86 5.44 -15.71
C ASP A 57 10.15 4.80 -14.35
N TYR A 58 11.23 5.22 -13.68
CA TYR A 58 11.53 4.75 -12.33
C TYR A 58 10.37 5.09 -11.37
N VAL A 59 9.91 6.34 -11.37
CA VAL A 59 8.80 6.79 -10.53
C VAL A 59 7.52 6.03 -10.87
N THR A 60 7.19 5.88 -12.15
CA THR A 60 6.00 5.14 -12.60
C THR A 60 6.02 3.69 -12.10
N ASN A 61 7.14 2.98 -12.28
CA ASN A 61 7.27 1.58 -11.89
C ASN A 61 7.22 1.42 -10.36
N GLN A 62 7.87 2.31 -9.61
CA GLN A 62 7.84 2.26 -8.16
C GLN A 62 6.43 2.49 -7.61
N LEU A 63 5.69 3.44 -8.19
CA LEU A 63 4.30 3.71 -7.84
C LEU A 63 3.37 2.53 -8.13
N LEU A 64 3.51 1.89 -9.30
CA LEU A 64 2.72 0.71 -9.64
C LEU A 64 3.05 -0.49 -8.75
N ASN A 65 4.33 -0.71 -8.42
CA ASN A 65 4.74 -1.74 -7.49
C ASN A 65 4.15 -1.52 -6.09
N ASP A 66 4.11 -0.27 -5.64
CA ASP A 66 3.50 0.11 -4.36
C ASP A 66 1.97 -0.06 -4.37
N GLU A 67 1.28 0.25 -5.48
CA GLU A 67 -0.16 -0.04 -5.62
C GLU A 67 -0.44 -1.54 -5.42
N VAL A 68 0.36 -2.42 -6.04
CA VAL A 68 0.24 -3.88 -5.85
C VAL A 68 0.51 -4.27 -4.39
N ALA A 69 1.52 -3.68 -3.76
CA ALA A 69 1.86 -3.94 -2.36
C ALA A 69 0.76 -3.47 -1.39
N GLN A 70 0.16 -2.29 -1.63
CA GLN A 70 -0.94 -1.76 -0.84
C GLN A 70 -2.19 -2.64 -0.95
N LEU A 71 -2.49 -3.17 -2.14
CA LEU A 71 -3.60 -4.10 -2.36
C LEU A 71 -3.38 -5.45 -1.67
N ALA A 72 -2.13 -5.95 -1.67
CA ALA A 72 -1.77 -7.20 -0.98
C ALA A 72 -1.66 -7.03 0.55
N GLY A 73 -1.29 -5.83 1.01
CA GLY A 73 -0.99 -5.50 2.41
C GLY A 73 -2.12 -4.79 3.17
N GLY A 74 -3.34 -4.77 2.62
CA GLY A 74 -4.51 -4.04 3.14
C GLY A 74 -5.06 -4.53 4.50
N MET A 75 -4.23 -4.59 5.55
CA MET A 75 -4.59 -4.36 6.95
C MET A 75 -3.34 -4.44 7.85
N SER A 76 -2.57 -3.36 7.90
CA SER A 76 -1.73 -3.08 9.08
C SER A 76 -2.29 -1.82 9.75
N LYS A 77 -3.26 -2.00 10.66
CA LYS A 77 -3.62 -0.94 11.61
C LYS A 77 -2.48 -0.77 12.63
N PRO A 78 -2.12 0.46 13.02
CA PRO A 78 -1.18 0.69 14.10
C PRO A 78 -1.82 0.25 15.43
N THR A 79 -1.07 -0.56 16.16
CA THR A 79 -1.30 -0.96 17.56
C THR A 79 -1.28 0.26 18.48
N THR A 80 -2.33 0.43 19.28
CA THR A 80 -2.30 1.28 20.48
C THR A 80 -2.82 0.51 21.67
N ASN A 81 -1.90 0.30 22.63
CA ASN A 81 -2.05 -0.02 24.06
C ASN A 81 -2.75 -1.38 24.40
N VAL A 82 -2.46 -2.13 25.46
CA VAL A 82 -2.04 -1.83 26.85
C VAL A 82 -1.44 -3.13 27.46
N GLU A 83 -0.35 -2.96 28.22
CA GLU A 83 0.15 -3.70 29.42
C GLU A 83 0.47 -5.20 29.47
N HIS A 84 1.62 -5.42 30.14
CA HIS A 84 2.19 -6.63 30.69
C HIS A 84 1.20 -7.57 31.42
N ASP A 85 1.31 -8.87 31.14
CA ASP A 85 1.34 -9.87 32.22
C ASP A 85 2.29 -11.01 31.83
N VAL A 86 3.23 -11.29 32.72
CA VAL A 86 4.27 -12.30 32.57
C VAL A 86 3.77 -13.56 33.25
N LYS A 87 3.47 -14.62 32.48
CA LYS A 87 3.66 -16.03 32.85
C LYS A 87 3.23 -16.99 31.73
N ASN A 88 4.22 -17.56 31.05
CA ASN A 88 4.55 -19.00 31.11
C ASN A 88 5.33 -19.44 29.87
N ILE A 89 6.49 -20.04 30.13
CA ILE A 89 7.37 -20.67 29.16
C ILE A 89 6.76 -22.03 28.78
N ALA A 90 6.35 -22.20 27.53
CA ALA A 90 6.21 -23.51 26.90
C ALA A 90 6.46 -23.39 25.39
N LEU A 91 7.51 -24.06 24.94
CA LEU A 91 7.96 -24.20 23.57
C LEU A 91 6.94 -25.02 22.77
N ALA A 92 6.22 -24.38 21.85
CA ALA A 92 5.49 -25.06 20.78
C ALA A 92 5.41 -24.17 19.53
N THR A 93 5.92 -24.67 18.43
CA THR A 93 5.74 -24.14 17.07
C THR A 93 4.25 -23.99 16.75
N ALA A 94 3.74 -22.77 16.69
CA ALA A 94 2.40 -22.50 16.20
C ALA A 94 2.36 -21.12 15.53
N ALA A 95 1.90 -21.13 14.27
CA ALA A 95 1.53 -19.95 13.51
C ALA A 95 0.60 -19.03 14.33
N PRO A 96 0.61 -17.71 14.09
CA PRO A 96 -0.21 -16.77 14.86
C PRO A 96 -1.67 -17.20 14.78
N ALA A 97 -2.24 -17.54 15.94
CA ALA A 97 -3.65 -17.88 16.09
C ALA A 97 -4.48 -16.65 15.72
N VAL A 98 -4.88 -16.57 14.45
CA VAL A 98 -5.92 -15.67 13.98
C VAL A 98 -7.13 -15.93 14.88
N LYS A 99 -7.57 -14.93 15.63
CA LYS A 99 -8.79 -14.97 16.44
C LYS A 99 -9.98 -15.25 15.50
N ARG A 100 -10.27 -16.52 15.24
CA ARG A 100 -11.36 -16.97 14.37
C ARG A 100 -12.68 -16.81 15.12
N THR A 101 -13.61 -16.06 14.54
CA THR A 101 -14.95 -15.81 15.10
C THR A 101 -15.98 -16.60 14.31
N CYS A 102 -16.91 -17.25 14.99
CA CYS A 102 -18.01 -17.97 14.38
C CYS A 102 -19.05 -16.98 13.83
N PHE A 103 -19.38 -17.07 12.54
CA PHE A 103 -20.37 -16.20 11.89
C PHE A 103 -21.83 -16.53 12.25
N PHE A 104 -22.07 -17.59 13.03
CA PHE A 104 -23.41 -17.98 13.47
C PHE A 104 -23.72 -17.45 14.89
N CYS A 105 -22.86 -17.75 15.86
CA CYS A 105 -23.06 -17.36 17.26
C CYS A 105 -22.20 -16.17 17.72
N ASN A 106 -21.34 -15.64 16.85
CA ASN A 106 -20.38 -14.56 17.12
C ASN A 106 -19.39 -14.84 18.27
N LYS A 107 -19.24 -16.11 18.71
CA LYS A 107 -18.23 -16.53 19.70
C LYS A 107 -16.90 -16.84 19.02
N HIS A 108 -15.78 -16.61 19.70
CA HIS A 108 -14.44 -16.92 19.18
C HIS A 108 -14.07 -18.39 19.43
N GLY A 109 -13.23 -18.97 18.56
CA GLY A 109 -12.60 -20.28 18.76
C GLY A 109 -13.03 -21.39 17.79
N HIS A 110 -14.08 -21.18 16.99
CA HIS A 110 -14.57 -22.16 15.99
C HIS A 110 -15.13 -21.45 14.74
N PHE A 111 -15.22 -22.16 13.62
CA PHE A 111 -15.92 -21.70 12.41
C PHE A 111 -17.40 -22.11 12.46
N LYS A 112 -18.25 -21.57 11.56
CA LYS A 112 -19.68 -21.92 11.51
C LYS A 112 -19.88 -23.44 11.50
N ASP A 113 -19.08 -24.18 10.75
CA ASP A 113 -19.15 -25.64 10.57
C ASP A 113 -18.87 -26.45 11.84
N GLU A 114 -18.19 -25.84 12.82
CA GLU A 114 -17.83 -26.45 14.10
C GLU A 114 -18.62 -25.83 15.27
N CYS A 115 -19.74 -25.15 14.97
CA CYS A 115 -20.54 -24.50 16.00
C CYS A 115 -21.35 -25.53 16.80
N PRO A 116 -21.21 -25.59 18.13
CA PRO A 116 -21.96 -26.54 18.98
C PRO A 116 -23.46 -26.22 19.07
N GLU A 117 -23.88 -25.06 18.55
CA GLU A 117 -25.29 -24.63 18.47
C GLU A 117 -25.84 -24.72 17.03
N GLN A 118 -25.19 -25.48 16.12
CA GLN A 118 -25.73 -25.80 14.79
C GLN A 118 -26.97 -26.69 14.84
#